data_AF-Q95VU5-F1
#
_entry.id   AF-Q95VU5-F1
#
_cell.length_a   1.000
_cell.length_b   1.000
_cell.length_c   1.000
_cell.angle_alpha   90.00
_cell.angle_beta   90.00
_cell.angle_gamma   90.00
#
_symmetry.space_group_name_H-M   'P 1'
#
loop_
_entity.id
_entity.type
_entity.pdbx_description
1 polymer ?
#
loop_
_entity_poly.entity_id
_entity_poly.type
_entity_poly.pdbx_seq_one_letter_code
_entity_poly.pdbx_strand_id
1 'polypeptide(L)'
;IPYPDFTPLEPIVEACGADRRNQSGSTAGSLPLMDFTHRVMLDQSGNYFMLWTPLESNITIEVQVATTGYVGLGFSPNGGMKGADIVMGWVDNSGNVFLHDRYSNGHEPPSVDESQDAELLGGYQNDTHTVLRFSRSWNTCDHGPDYQLSGDTVRVIWAYNNEDPFNMTSMQQHKFDHRGTKSLYLQEPPLIRTNFNEDVKTWDILSSNVSIPSNLKTLYWCKIFKIPSLTRKNQVIGYVPVIEERNLAHVHHILLYECHLPDSGRHYEKWLDIDGRQCYGPNMPVSWTYCSSTFVAWGIGGEGQIYPDNVGLPMGEEHGGSTYILMEVHYDNPELKPDIVDSSGVRIYYTDRLRQYDAGILMAGHSITPMQIIPPNRKWLSIGPCTGSCTQKEFPEGGIRVFEGILHSHLLGS
;
A
#
# COMPACT_ATOMS: atom_id res chain seq x y z
N ILE A 1 7.04 23.70 29.13
CA ILE A 1 7.83 22.46 29.00
C ILE A 1 8.51 22.55 27.65
N PRO A 2 9.84 22.70 27.57
CA PRO A 2 10.53 22.66 26.28
C PRO A 2 10.33 21.25 25.68
N TYR A 3 10.08 21.18 24.38
CA TYR A 3 9.98 19.91 23.66
C TYR A 3 11.28 19.11 23.88
N PRO A 4 11.22 17.79 24.05
CA PRO A 4 12.42 16.97 24.08
C PRO A 4 13.18 17.16 22.76
N ASP A 5 14.48 17.42 22.85
CA ASP A 5 15.39 17.35 21.70
C ASP A 5 15.32 15.92 21.17
N PHE A 6 14.63 15.74 20.04
CA PHE A 6 14.73 14.52 19.26
C PHE A 6 16.15 14.50 18.68
N THR A 7 17.03 13.74 19.32
CA THR A 7 18.29 13.33 18.70
C THR A 7 17.92 12.40 17.54
N PRO A 8 18.22 12.77 16.29
CA PRO A 8 18.09 11.84 15.18
C PRO A 8 18.90 10.59 15.51
N LEU A 9 18.36 9.41 15.21
CA LEU A 9 19.15 8.19 15.26
C LEU A 9 20.41 8.42 14.41
N GLU A 10 21.60 8.17 14.99
CA GLU A 10 22.84 8.26 14.22
C GLU A 10 22.72 7.35 13.00
N PRO A 11 23.03 7.85 11.79
CA PRO A 11 23.00 7.00 10.60
C PRO A 11 24.00 5.86 10.81
N ILE A 12 23.50 4.63 10.74
CA ILE A 12 24.35 3.45 10.65
C ILE A 12 25.23 3.67 9.42
N VAL A 13 26.55 3.60 9.58
CA VAL A 13 27.49 3.66 8.45
C VAL A 13 27.31 2.35 7.67
N GLU A 14 26.34 2.34 6.77
CA GLU A 14 26.11 1.22 5.86
C GLU A 14 27.22 1.18 4.81
N ALA A 15 27.74 -0.03 4.57
CA ALA A 15 28.73 -0.26 3.53
C ALA A 15 28.13 0.05 2.14
N CYS A 16 28.87 0.75 1.30
CA CYS A 16 28.45 1.09 -0.06
C CYS A 16 28.23 -0.17 -0.92
N GLY A 17 27.30 -0.08 -1.87
CA GLY A 17 27.22 -0.98 -3.02
C GLY A 17 28.54 -1.03 -3.80
N ALA A 18 28.74 -2.10 -4.57
CA ALA A 18 29.88 -2.21 -5.47
C ALA A 18 29.57 -1.49 -6.79
N ASP A 19 30.42 -0.54 -7.18
CA ASP A 19 30.42 0.09 -8.51
C ASP A 19 30.70 -0.98 -9.59
N ARG A 20 29.83 -1.04 -10.60
CA ARG A 20 29.88 -2.01 -11.70
C ARG A 20 29.82 -1.30 -13.06
N ARG A 21 30.29 -2.01 -14.08
CA ARG A 21 30.14 -1.59 -15.50
C ARG A 21 28.98 -2.35 -16.14
N ASN A 22 28.40 -1.76 -17.20
CA ASN A 22 27.27 -2.27 -17.98
C ASN A 22 27.11 -3.80 -17.97
N GLN A 23 25.95 -4.26 -17.52
CA GLN A 23 25.65 -5.68 -17.38
C GLN A 23 24.93 -6.18 -18.63
N SER A 24 25.64 -6.99 -19.41
CA SER A 24 25.11 -7.69 -20.59
C SER A 24 25.61 -9.13 -20.61
N GLY A 25 24.76 -10.07 -21.01
CA GLY A 25 25.21 -11.42 -21.34
C GLY A 25 24.89 -12.52 -20.34
N SER A 26 23.82 -12.41 -19.55
CA SER A 26 23.15 -13.64 -19.10
C SER A 26 22.24 -14.14 -20.23
N THR A 27 22.42 -15.40 -20.62
CA THR A 27 21.49 -16.06 -21.54
C THR A 27 20.16 -16.21 -20.80
N ALA A 28 19.04 -15.89 -21.47
CA ALA A 28 17.70 -16.09 -20.93
C ALA A 28 17.57 -17.52 -20.41
N GLY A 29 17.55 -17.65 -19.10
CA GLY A 29 17.48 -18.90 -18.37
C GLY A 29 16.41 -18.80 -17.31
N SER A 30 15.95 -19.94 -16.79
CA SER A 30 14.97 -19.96 -15.71
C SER A 30 15.49 -19.15 -14.53
N LEU A 31 14.76 -18.08 -14.17
CA LEU A 31 15.01 -17.35 -12.93
C LEU A 31 14.91 -18.34 -11.76
N PRO A 32 15.87 -18.34 -10.81
CA PRO A 32 15.75 -19.14 -9.60
C PRO A 32 14.40 -18.89 -8.92
N LEU A 33 13.76 -19.90 -8.37
CA LEU A 33 12.58 -19.68 -7.54
C LEU A 33 12.97 -18.79 -6.35
N MET A 34 12.23 -17.71 -6.16
CA MET A 34 12.39 -16.78 -5.05
C MET A 34 10.99 -16.45 -4.54
N ASP A 35 10.79 -16.62 -3.24
CA ASP A 35 9.57 -16.19 -2.57
C ASP A 35 9.71 -14.70 -2.25
N PHE A 36 9.05 -13.87 -3.04
CA PHE A 36 8.98 -12.44 -2.78
C PHE A 36 8.08 -12.16 -1.59
N THR A 37 8.51 -11.25 -0.71
CA THR A 37 7.72 -10.90 0.46
C THR A 37 6.61 -9.92 0.14
N HIS A 38 6.76 -9.11 -0.91
CA HIS A 38 5.77 -8.14 -1.33
C HIS A 38 5.47 -8.19 -2.83
N ARG A 39 4.25 -7.79 -3.19
CA ARG A 39 3.79 -7.64 -4.59
C ARG A 39 2.88 -6.44 -4.71
N VAL A 40 3.07 -5.66 -5.78
CA VAL A 40 2.19 -4.54 -6.12
C VAL A 40 1.94 -4.44 -7.62
N MET A 41 0.70 -4.11 -7.99
CA MET A 41 0.34 -3.68 -9.35
C MET A 41 0.65 -2.19 -9.48
N LEU A 42 1.53 -1.81 -10.40
CA LEU A 42 1.97 -0.43 -10.57
C LEU A 42 1.06 0.37 -11.51
N ASP A 43 0.50 -0.29 -12.52
CA ASP A 43 -0.44 0.32 -13.47
C ASP A 43 -1.90 0.06 -13.07
N GLN A 44 -2.83 0.72 -13.76
CA GLN A 44 -4.28 0.52 -13.54
C GLN A 44 -4.87 -0.57 -14.44
N SER A 45 -4.09 -1.14 -15.36
CA SER A 45 -4.57 -2.16 -16.30
C SER A 45 -4.12 -3.58 -15.96
N GLY A 46 -3.28 -3.76 -14.92
CA GLY A 46 -2.72 -5.07 -14.57
C GLY A 46 -1.63 -5.54 -15.52
N ASN A 47 -0.99 -4.62 -16.23
CA ASN A 47 0.09 -4.92 -17.17
C ASN A 47 1.47 -4.75 -16.54
N TYR A 48 1.59 -4.17 -15.35
CA TYR A 48 2.89 -3.97 -14.70
C TYR A 48 2.82 -4.34 -13.22
N PHE A 49 3.47 -5.45 -12.87
CA PHE A 49 3.67 -5.85 -11.48
C PHE A 49 5.12 -5.66 -11.05
N MET A 50 5.30 -5.22 -9.80
CA MET A 50 6.58 -5.20 -9.11
C MET A 50 6.47 -6.12 -7.90
N LEU A 51 7.43 -7.01 -7.75
CA LEU A 51 7.63 -7.86 -6.58
C LEU A 51 8.97 -7.48 -5.95
N TRP A 52 9.04 -7.47 -4.62
CA TRP A 52 10.31 -7.19 -3.95
C TRP A 52 10.44 -7.87 -2.60
N THR A 53 11.69 -8.02 -2.18
CA THR A 53 12.06 -8.46 -0.84
C THR A 53 13.15 -7.53 -0.31
N PRO A 54 12.91 -6.77 0.78
CA PRO A 54 13.95 -6.05 1.46
C PRO A 54 14.88 -7.03 2.19
N LEU A 55 16.19 -6.88 2.00
CA LEU A 55 17.24 -7.61 2.70
C LEU A 55 18.04 -6.65 3.57
N GLU A 56 19.00 -7.15 4.35
CA GLU A 56 19.74 -6.32 5.31
C GLU A 56 20.49 -5.15 4.67
N SER A 57 21.11 -5.34 3.49
CA SER A 57 21.94 -4.32 2.81
C SER A 57 21.44 -3.90 1.43
N ASN A 58 20.46 -4.61 0.87
CA ASN A 58 19.94 -4.37 -0.46
C ASN A 58 18.46 -4.75 -0.59
N ILE A 59 17.90 -4.46 -1.75
CA ILE A 59 16.56 -4.89 -2.15
C ILE A 59 16.69 -5.76 -3.40
N THR A 60 15.96 -6.88 -3.42
CA THR A 60 15.78 -7.66 -4.66
C THR A 60 14.41 -7.33 -5.25
N ILE A 61 14.40 -6.97 -6.53
CA ILE A 61 13.20 -6.54 -7.26
C ILE A 61 13.02 -7.44 -8.48
N GLU A 62 11.78 -7.83 -8.74
CA GLU A 62 11.34 -8.41 -10.01
C GLU A 62 10.20 -7.58 -10.59
N VAL A 63 10.31 -7.25 -11.87
CA VAL A 63 9.23 -6.62 -12.64
C VAL A 63 8.68 -7.62 -13.63
N GLN A 64 7.35 -7.74 -13.66
CA GLN A 64 6.61 -8.61 -14.57
C GLN A 64 5.68 -7.72 -15.39
N VAL A 65 6.00 -7.54 -16.68
CA VAL A 65 5.32 -6.54 -17.50
C VAL A 65 4.76 -7.18 -18.77
N ALA A 66 3.49 -6.94 -19.06
CA ALA A 66 2.78 -7.43 -20.24
C ALA A 66 3.22 -6.65 -21.50
N THR A 67 4.45 -6.94 -21.93
CA THR A 67 5.11 -6.35 -23.09
C THR A 67 6.13 -7.32 -23.68
N THR A 68 6.49 -7.11 -24.94
CA THR A 68 7.63 -7.75 -25.62
C THR A 68 8.75 -6.75 -25.93
N GLY A 69 8.74 -5.59 -25.27
CA GLY A 69 9.76 -4.57 -25.42
C GLY A 69 10.46 -4.23 -24.11
N TYR A 70 10.97 -3.00 -24.02
CA TYR A 70 11.68 -2.54 -22.83
C TYR A 70 10.76 -2.23 -21.65
N VAL A 71 11.34 -2.36 -20.46
CA VAL A 71 10.76 -2.06 -19.17
C VAL A 71 11.66 -1.09 -18.41
N GLY A 72 11.08 -0.08 -17.77
CA GLY A 72 11.76 0.84 -16.87
C GLY A 72 11.06 0.91 -15.51
N LEU A 73 11.87 0.94 -14.45
CA LEU A 73 11.47 1.18 -13.06
C LEU A 73 12.43 2.24 -12.49
N GLY A 74 11.92 3.24 -11.80
CA GLY A 74 12.78 4.26 -11.22
C GLY A 74 12.32 4.78 -9.87
N PHE A 75 13.23 5.42 -9.17
CA PHE A 75 13.05 6.00 -7.85
C PHE A 75 13.16 7.53 -7.98
N SER A 76 12.07 8.23 -7.65
CA SER A 76 11.95 9.66 -7.95
C SER A 76 11.75 10.50 -6.69
N PRO A 77 12.44 11.65 -6.56
CA PRO A 77 12.22 12.59 -5.46
C PRO A 77 10.88 13.33 -5.55
N ASN A 78 10.25 13.35 -6.72
CA ASN A 78 9.03 14.12 -6.96
C ASN A 78 7.90 13.31 -7.62
N GLY A 79 8.14 12.05 -8.00
CA GLY A 79 7.20 11.19 -8.72
C GLY A 79 7.18 11.40 -10.24
N GLY A 80 8.05 12.28 -10.76
CA GLY A 80 8.28 12.49 -12.20
C GLY A 80 9.68 12.03 -12.62
N MET A 81 9.96 12.13 -13.92
CA MET A 81 11.23 11.67 -14.50
C MET A 81 12.44 12.52 -14.09
N LYS A 82 12.26 13.82 -13.83
CA LYS A 82 13.39 14.72 -13.57
C LYS A 82 14.02 14.42 -12.20
N GLY A 83 15.30 14.09 -12.21
CA GLY A 83 16.09 13.70 -11.05
C GLY A 83 15.81 12.27 -10.58
N ALA A 84 15.27 11.42 -11.45
CA ALA A 84 15.00 10.02 -11.13
C ALA A 84 16.20 9.14 -11.51
N ASP A 85 16.50 8.23 -10.60
CA ASP A 85 17.34 7.04 -10.76
C ASP A 85 16.45 5.94 -11.39
N ILE A 86 16.87 5.37 -12.51
CA ILE A 86 16.04 4.52 -13.36
C ILE A 86 16.82 3.27 -13.78
N VAL A 87 16.33 2.12 -13.34
CA VAL A 87 16.73 0.83 -13.88
C VAL A 87 15.88 0.52 -15.11
N MET A 88 16.54 0.27 -16.23
CA MET A 88 15.90 -0.07 -17.50
C MET A 88 16.47 -1.34 -18.10
N GLY A 89 15.61 -2.20 -18.65
CA GLY A 89 16.06 -3.43 -19.30
C GLY A 89 15.09 -3.98 -20.34
N TRP A 90 15.58 -4.96 -21.09
CA TRP A 90 14.84 -5.68 -22.13
C TRP A 90 15.52 -7.03 -22.41
N VAL A 91 14.88 -7.86 -23.24
CA VAL A 91 15.43 -9.13 -23.71
C VAL A 91 15.44 -9.10 -25.23
N ASP A 92 16.62 -9.21 -25.84
CA ASP A 92 16.72 -9.15 -27.29
C ASP A 92 16.20 -10.43 -27.98
N ASN A 93 16.09 -10.37 -29.31
CA ASN A 93 15.67 -11.51 -30.14
C ASN A 93 16.56 -12.76 -30.03
N SER A 94 17.78 -12.63 -29.48
CA SER A 94 18.68 -13.75 -29.24
C SER A 94 18.52 -14.34 -27.83
N GLY A 95 17.65 -13.77 -27.01
CA GLY A 95 17.44 -14.14 -25.62
C GLY A 95 18.49 -13.55 -24.67
N ASN A 96 19.25 -12.53 -25.07
CA ASN A 96 20.17 -11.86 -24.14
C ASN A 96 19.41 -10.85 -23.30
N VAL A 97 19.64 -10.87 -21.99
CA VAL A 97 19.03 -9.91 -21.06
C VAL A 97 19.96 -8.70 -20.90
N PHE A 98 19.38 -7.50 -21.03
CA PHE A 98 20.06 -6.22 -20.82
C PHE A 98 19.47 -5.51 -19.62
N LEU A 99 20.33 -4.97 -18.77
CA LEU A 99 19.95 -4.11 -17.65
C LEU A 99 20.93 -2.94 -17.58
N HIS A 100 20.37 -1.75 -17.47
CA HIS A 100 21.13 -0.51 -17.38
C HIS A 100 20.59 0.35 -16.26
N ASP A 101 21.52 0.83 -15.45
CA ASP A 101 21.29 1.95 -14.56
C ASP A 101 21.38 3.26 -15.33
N ARG A 102 20.43 4.16 -15.07
CA ARG A 102 20.24 5.37 -15.85
C ARG A 102 19.75 6.51 -14.98
N TYR A 103 20.20 7.71 -15.31
CA TYR A 103 19.75 8.93 -14.68
C TYR A 103 18.98 9.83 -15.64
N SER A 104 17.92 10.46 -15.13
CA SER A 104 17.05 11.31 -15.92
C SER A 104 17.13 12.78 -15.51
N ASN A 105 17.67 13.62 -16.38
CA ASN A 105 17.80 15.07 -16.17
C ASN A 105 16.50 15.86 -16.46
N GLY A 106 15.49 15.22 -17.07
CA GLY A 106 14.31 15.90 -17.58
C GLY A 106 13.26 14.97 -18.18
N HIS A 107 12.53 15.47 -19.18
CA HIS A 107 11.57 14.68 -19.97
C HIS A 107 12.22 14.27 -21.30
N GLU A 108 13.35 13.57 -21.19
CA GLU A 108 14.16 13.09 -22.31
C GLU A 108 14.62 11.65 -22.02
N PRO A 109 15.13 10.91 -23.02
CA PRO A 109 15.67 9.57 -22.78
C PRO A 109 16.73 9.59 -21.67
N PRO A 110 16.56 8.81 -20.58
CA PRO A 110 17.52 8.77 -19.48
C PRO A 110 18.92 8.38 -19.98
N SER A 111 19.94 9.12 -19.54
CA SER A 111 21.35 8.83 -19.85
C SER A 111 21.82 7.62 -19.05
N VAL A 112 22.63 6.77 -19.67
CA VAL A 112 23.30 5.67 -18.96
C VAL A 112 24.21 6.27 -17.90
N ASP A 113 24.11 5.72 -16.70
CA ASP A 113 24.91 6.16 -15.58
C ASP A 113 26.36 5.67 -15.67
N GLU A 114 27.30 6.44 -15.11
CA GLU A 114 28.72 6.07 -15.07
C GLU A 114 28.96 4.87 -14.15
N SER A 115 28.28 4.86 -13.00
CA SER A 115 28.15 3.70 -12.09
C SER A 115 26.96 2.85 -12.51
N GLN A 116 26.96 1.56 -12.17
CA GLN A 116 25.80 0.69 -12.40
C GLN A 116 25.45 -0.01 -11.08
N ASP A 117 24.49 0.55 -10.35
CA ASP A 117 24.19 0.20 -8.97
C ASP A 117 23.07 -0.84 -8.85
N ALA A 118 22.46 -1.21 -9.97
CA ALA A 118 21.58 -2.36 -10.13
C ALA A 118 22.33 -3.60 -10.67
N GLU A 119 22.28 -4.72 -9.95
CA GLU A 119 22.81 -6.03 -10.34
C GLU A 119 21.75 -6.90 -11.01
N LEU A 120 21.97 -7.29 -12.26
CA LEU A 120 21.11 -8.22 -12.99
C LEU A 120 21.25 -9.64 -12.41
N LEU A 121 20.15 -10.14 -11.86
CA LEU A 121 20.04 -11.52 -11.37
C LEU A 121 19.49 -12.46 -12.47
N GLY A 122 18.75 -11.91 -13.43
CA GLY A 122 18.31 -12.60 -14.63
C GLY A 122 17.06 -11.98 -15.25
N GLY A 123 16.56 -12.60 -16.30
CA GLY A 123 15.34 -12.18 -16.96
C GLY A 123 14.99 -13.10 -18.12
N TYR A 124 13.77 -12.98 -18.60
CA TYR A 124 13.32 -13.66 -19.81
C TYR A 124 12.17 -12.88 -20.44
N GLN A 125 11.92 -13.16 -21.71
CA GLN A 125 10.75 -12.67 -22.42
C GLN A 125 10.02 -13.86 -23.03
N ASN A 126 8.70 -13.85 -22.92
CA ASN A 126 7.82 -14.79 -23.62
C ASN A 126 6.90 -14.01 -24.58
N ASP A 127 5.95 -14.69 -25.23
CA ASP A 127 5.05 -14.09 -26.22
C ASP A 127 4.21 -12.90 -25.72
N THR A 128 4.12 -12.71 -24.40
CA THR A 128 3.24 -11.73 -23.77
C THR A 128 3.93 -10.83 -22.74
N HIS A 129 5.06 -11.26 -22.18
CA HIS A 129 5.67 -10.60 -21.02
C HIS A 129 7.19 -10.53 -21.11
N THR A 130 7.73 -9.42 -20.62
CA THR A 130 9.14 -9.25 -20.26
C THR A 130 9.22 -9.31 -18.73
N VAL A 131 10.10 -10.17 -18.22
CA VAL A 131 10.38 -10.32 -16.79
C VAL A 131 11.85 -10.05 -16.53
N LEU A 132 12.14 -9.14 -15.61
CA LEU A 132 13.50 -8.77 -15.21
C LEU A 132 13.62 -8.86 -13.69
N ARG A 133 14.71 -9.45 -13.22
CA ARG A 133 15.06 -9.50 -11.80
C ARG A 133 16.43 -8.92 -11.56
N PHE A 134 16.52 -8.03 -10.59
CA PHE A 134 17.76 -7.37 -10.22
C PHE A 134 17.80 -7.07 -8.72
N SER A 135 19.00 -6.83 -8.19
CA SER A 135 19.20 -6.33 -6.83
C SER A 135 19.84 -4.96 -6.85
N ARG A 136 19.48 -4.11 -5.88
CA ARG A 136 20.07 -2.77 -5.72
C ARG A 136 20.37 -2.52 -4.26
N SER A 137 21.54 -1.97 -3.93
CA SER A 137 21.88 -1.61 -2.55
C SER A 137 20.94 -0.53 -2.01
N TRP A 138 20.74 -0.51 -0.68
CA TRP A 138 20.04 0.61 -0.04
C TRP A 138 20.84 1.91 -0.20
N ASN A 139 22.13 1.84 0.08
CA ASN A 139 23.12 2.90 -0.11
C ASN A 139 24.11 2.52 -1.24
N THR A 140 24.07 3.27 -2.33
CA THR A 140 24.96 3.09 -3.48
C THR A 140 26.24 3.92 -3.36
N CYS A 141 26.19 4.99 -2.55
CA CYS A 141 27.24 6.01 -2.41
C CYS A 141 27.52 6.83 -3.70
N ASP A 142 26.67 6.73 -4.72
CA ASP A 142 26.66 7.62 -5.87
C ASP A 142 25.71 8.82 -5.65
N HIS A 143 26.15 9.77 -4.84
CA HIS A 143 25.29 10.83 -4.28
C HIS A 143 24.79 11.90 -5.27
N GLY A 144 24.96 11.72 -6.58
CA GLY A 144 24.43 12.63 -7.60
C GLY A 144 23.26 12.03 -8.40
N PRO A 145 23.50 10.96 -9.16
CA PRO A 145 22.50 10.31 -9.99
C PRO A 145 21.52 9.44 -9.19
N ASP A 146 21.98 8.80 -8.12
CA ASP A 146 21.20 7.79 -7.44
C ASP A 146 20.24 8.34 -6.39
N TYR A 147 19.11 7.65 -6.27
CA TYR A 147 18.15 7.90 -5.22
C TYR A 147 18.54 7.12 -3.95
N GLN A 148 18.82 7.80 -2.85
CA GLN A 148 19.04 7.13 -1.56
C GLN A 148 17.74 6.48 -1.09
N LEU A 149 17.68 5.15 -1.16
CA LEU A 149 16.59 4.39 -0.57
C LEU A 149 16.75 4.38 0.95
N SER A 150 15.64 4.52 1.66
CA SER A 150 15.63 4.65 3.12
C SER A 150 14.35 4.06 3.71
N GLY A 151 14.20 4.18 5.02
CA GLY A 151 12.99 3.79 5.75
C GLY A 151 11.79 4.71 5.54
N ASP A 152 11.79 5.54 4.50
CA ASP A 152 10.70 6.45 4.14
C ASP A 152 9.95 5.98 2.88
N THR A 153 8.85 6.65 2.56
CA THR A 153 8.05 6.39 1.37
C THR A 153 8.80 6.84 0.11
N VAL A 154 8.96 5.92 -0.84
CA VAL A 154 9.64 6.14 -2.12
C VAL A 154 8.60 6.31 -3.23
N ARG A 155 8.75 7.34 -4.07
CA ARG A 155 7.91 7.49 -5.26
C ARG A 155 8.52 6.70 -6.40
N VAL A 156 8.01 5.49 -6.61
CA VAL A 156 8.42 4.62 -7.69
C VAL A 156 7.73 5.06 -8.98
N ILE A 157 8.51 5.40 -10.00
CA ILE A 157 8.03 5.65 -11.35
C ILE A 157 8.22 4.41 -12.20
N TRP A 158 7.35 4.20 -13.17
CA TRP A 158 7.41 3.05 -14.07
C TRP A 158 7.06 3.47 -15.49
N ALA A 159 7.62 2.77 -16.45
CA ALA A 159 7.29 2.92 -17.87
C ALA A 159 7.61 1.65 -18.66
N TYR A 160 6.96 1.45 -19.80
CA TYR A 160 7.31 0.37 -20.72
C TYR A 160 6.95 0.70 -22.17
N ASN A 161 7.51 -0.05 -23.10
CA ASN A 161 7.16 -0.01 -24.52
C ASN A 161 7.07 -1.44 -25.05
N ASN A 162 6.35 -1.62 -26.16
CA ASN A 162 6.17 -2.90 -26.83
C ASN A 162 7.33 -3.23 -27.79
N GLU A 163 8.25 -2.29 -27.98
CA GLU A 163 9.44 -2.43 -28.81
C GLU A 163 10.69 -2.27 -27.95
N ASP A 164 11.73 -3.04 -28.28
CA ASP A 164 13.06 -2.85 -27.72
C ASP A 164 13.72 -1.58 -28.27
N PRO A 165 14.68 -0.99 -27.54
CA PRO A 165 15.41 0.18 -28.01
C PRO A 165 16.27 -0.19 -29.22
N PHE A 166 16.35 0.70 -30.21
CA PHE A 166 17.22 0.50 -31.38
C PHE A 166 18.71 0.45 -30.99
N ASN A 167 19.09 1.24 -29.99
CA ASN A 167 20.41 1.25 -29.38
C ASN A 167 20.32 1.91 -27.99
N MET A 168 21.43 1.91 -27.26
CA MET A 168 21.49 2.42 -25.89
C MET A 168 21.17 3.92 -25.72
N THR A 169 21.23 4.73 -26.78
CA THR A 169 20.97 6.18 -26.74
C THR A 169 19.65 6.59 -27.41
N SER A 170 19.08 5.72 -28.25
CA SER A 170 17.89 5.98 -29.07
C SER A 170 16.74 5.09 -28.61
N MET A 171 16.07 5.51 -27.55
CA MET A 171 14.93 4.79 -26.96
C MET A 171 13.63 5.37 -27.50
N GLN A 172 12.70 4.53 -28.00
CA GLN A 172 11.38 5.03 -28.35
C GLN A 172 10.70 5.60 -27.11
N GLN A 173 9.95 6.68 -27.27
CA GLN A 173 9.13 7.21 -26.19
C GLN A 173 8.00 6.21 -25.88
N HIS A 174 7.83 5.89 -24.59
CA HIS A 174 6.67 5.13 -24.12
C HIS A 174 5.36 5.90 -24.40
N LYS A 175 4.24 5.19 -24.52
CA LYS A 175 2.93 5.82 -24.68
C LYS A 175 2.51 6.55 -23.39
N PHE A 176 1.46 7.37 -23.47
CA PHE A 176 0.97 8.15 -22.33
C PHE A 176 0.42 7.24 -21.21
N ASP A 177 -0.21 6.13 -21.58
CA ASP A 177 -0.81 5.10 -20.74
C ASP A 177 0.17 4.00 -20.30
N HIS A 178 1.39 3.97 -20.85
CA HIS A 178 2.45 3.03 -20.47
C HIS A 178 3.48 3.67 -19.53
N ARG A 179 3.01 4.52 -18.61
CA ARG A 179 3.83 5.14 -17.57
C ARG A 179 2.99 5.56 -16.35
N GLY A 180 3.65 5.69 -15.20
CA GLY A 180 2.99 6.19 -14.01
C GLY A 180 3.93 6.36 -12.83
N THR A 181 3.32 6.65 -11.68
CA THR A 181 4.01 6.78 -10.39
C THR A 181 3.19 6.12 -9.30
N LYS A 182 3.86 5.52 -8.32
CA LYS A 182 3.26 4.93 -7.14
C LYS A 182 4.16 5.12 -5.92
N SER A 183 3.59 5.58 -4.82
CA SER A 183 4.31 5.72 -3.54
C SER A 183 4.32 4.39 -2.80
N LEU A 184 5.50 3.89 -2.45
CA LEU A 184 5.71 2.59 -1.79
C LEU A 184 6.65 2.73 -0.60
N TYR A 185 6.41 1.96 0.46
CA TYR A 185 7.36 1.80 1.55
C TYR A 185 8.19 0.53 1.30
N LEU A 186 9.39 0.68 0.74
CA LEU A 186 10.16 -0.46 0.23
C LEU A 186 10.84 -1.30 1.33
N GLN A 187 11.07 -0.71 2.51
CA GLN A 187 11.58 -1.39 3.71
C GLN A 187 10.47 -1.91 4.63
N GLU A 188 9.22 -1.96 4.14
CA GLU A 188 8.11 -2.52 4.91
C GLU A 188 8.46 -3.93 5.41
N PRO A 189 8.36 -4.20 6.72
CA PRO A 189 8.55 -5.56 7.22
C PRO A 189 7.55 -6.50 6.56
N PRO A 190 7.96 -7.70 6.14
CA PRO A 190 7.04 -8.66 5.54
C PRO A 190 5.90 -8.96 6.50
N LEU A 191 4.68 -9.05 5.97
CA LEU A 191 3.57 -9.52 6.78
C LEU A 191 3.86 -10.97 7.22
N ILE A 192 4.25 -11.15 8.47
CA ILE A 192 4.45 -12.48 9.03
C ILE A 192 3.08 -13.12 9.19
N ARG A 193 2.68 -13.88 8.17
CA ARG A 193 1.54 -14.79 8.25
C ARG A 193 1.94 -15.90 9.20
N THR A 194 1.75 -15.67 10.50
CA THR A 194 1.86 -16.74 11.48
C THR A 194 0.90 -17.84 11.04
N ASN A 195 1.38 -19.08 10.99
CA ASN A 195 0.49 -20.22 10.91
C ASN A 195 -0.32 -20.21 12.19
N PHE A 196 -1.48 -19.56 12.11
CA PHE A 196 -2.37 -19.44 13.23
C PHE A 196 -2.72 -20.86 13.69
N ASN A 197 -2.65 -21.07 15.00
CA ASN A 197 -3.07 -22.32 15.62
C ASN A 197 -4.56 -22.58 15.30
N GLU A 198 -5.01 -23.82 15.52
CA GLU A 198 -6.41 -24.23 15.30
C GLU A 198 -7.44 -23.41 16.11
N ASP A 199 -7.03 -22.65 17.14
CA ASP A 199 -7.92 -21.79 17.94
C ASP A 199 -8.31 -20.47 17.25
N VAL A 200 -7.64 -20.08 16.17
CA VAL A 200 -7.95 -18.85 15.45
C VAL A 200 -9.09 -19.07 14.46
N LYS A 201 -10.10 -18.21 14.56
CA LYS A 201 -11.27 -18.18 13.68
C LYS A 201 -11.10 -17.09 12.64
N THR A 202 -11.79 -17.25 11.52
CA THR A 202 -11.83 -16.26 10.43
C THR A 202 -13.24 -15.74 10.23
N TRP A 203 -13.35 -14.46 9.89
CA TRP A 203 -14.60 -13.82 9.51
C TRP A 203 -14.37 -12.94 8.28
N ASP A 204 -14.97 -13.33 7.17
CA ASP A 204 -14.88 -12.61 5.91
C ASP A 204 -15.98 -11.55 5.84
N ILE A 205 -15.58 -10.29 5.72
CA ILE A 205 -16.44 -9.13 5.54
C ILE A 205 -16.29 -8.71 4.09
N LEU A 206 -17.21 -9.19 3.24
CA LEU A 206 -17.14 -9.04 1.79
C LEU A 206 -18.30 -8.22 1.25
N SER A 207 -18.03 -7.44 0.20
CA SER A 207 -19.04 -6.78 -0.60
C SER A 207 -19.98 -7.81 -1.24
N SER A 208 -21.25 -7.44 -1.42
CA SER A 208 -22.28 -8.35 -1.93
C SER A 208 -22.59 -8.04 -3.40
N ASN A 209 -21.71 -8.43 -4.33
CA ASN A 209 -21.86 -8.17 -5.77
C ASN A 209 -22.16 -6.69 -6.09
N VAL A 210 -21.33 -5.79 -5.59
CA VAL A 210 -21.48 -4.36 -5.83
C VAL A 210 -21.22 -4.06 -7.30
N SER A 211 -22.22 -3.50 -7.97
CA SER A 211 -22.09 -3.03 -9.34
C SER A 211 -21.44 -1.65 -9.35
N ILE A 212 -20.24 -1.55 -9.91
CA ILE A 212 -19.52 -0.29 -10.05
C ILE A 212 -20.07 0.41 -11.30
N PRO A 213 -20.71 1.58 -11.15
CA PRO A 213 -21.43 2.18 -12.26
C PRO A 213 -20.48 2.86 -13.26
N SER A 214 -20.85 2.83 -14.54
CA SER A 214 -20.12 3.49 -15.63
C SER A 214 -20.44 4.97 -15.80
N ASN A 215 -21.23 5.56 -14.90
CA ASN A 215 -21.53 7.00 -14.89
C ASN A 215 -20.85 7.76 -13.73
N LEU A 216 -20.08 7.06 -12.90
CA LEU A 216 -19.30 7.67 -11.81
C LEU A 216 -17.84 7.23 -11.94
N LYS A 217 -16.91 8.18 -11.79
CA LYS A 217 -15.48 7.87 -11.71
C LYS A 217 -15.07 7.29 -10.37
N THR A 218 -15.84 7.60 -9.34
CA THR A 218 -15.54 7.27 -7.94
C THR A 218 -16.84 6.86 -7.25
N LEU A 219 -16.83 5.72 -6.59
CA LEU A 219 -17.94 5.21 -5.80
C LEU A 219 -17.44 4.86 -4.39
N TYR A 220 -18.09 5.40 -3.37
CA TYR A 220 -17.91 4.95 -1.98
C TYR A 220 -19.15 4.14 -1.59
N TRP A 221 -18.96 2.85 -1.33
CA TRP A 221 -20.04 1.92 -1.00
C TRP A 221 -19.97 1.48 0.45
N CYS A 222 -21.08 1.61 1.17
CA CYS A 222 -21.18 1.38 2.60
C CYS A 222 -22.18 0.26 2.92
N LYS A 223 -21.78 -0.68 3.78
CA LYS A 223 -22.65 -1.77 4.27
C LYS A 223 -22.38 -2.06 5.74
N ILE A 224 -23.45 -2.29 6.49
CA ILE A 224 -23.37 -2.71 7.90
C ILE A 224 -23.24 -4.23 7.97
N PHE A 225 -22.36 -4.68 8.85
CA PHE A 225 -22.15 -6.07 9.21
C PHE A 225 -22.30 -6.24 10.71
N LYS A 226 -22.67 -7.45 11.13
CA LYS A 226 -22.73 -7.86 12.53
C LYS A 226 -21.65 -8.88 12.78
N ILE A 227 -20.94 -8.77 13.91
CA ILE A 227 -19.92 -9.74 14.30
C ILE A 227 -20.53 -11.16 14.44
N PRO A 228 -19.73 -12.22 14.28
CA PRO A 228 -20.16 -13.59 14.59
C PRO A 228 -20.65 -13.69 16.04
N SER A 229 -21.60 -14.60 16.30
CA SER A 229 -22.07 -14.84 17.68
C SER A 229 -20.93 -15.34 18.56
N LEU A 230 -20.67 -14.61 19.66
CA LEU A 230 -19.61 -14.92 20.62
C LEU A 230 -20.22 -15.54 21.88
N THR A 231 -19.60 -16.60 22.40
CA THR A 231 -19.99 -17.21 23.70
C THR A 231 -19.13 -16.72 24.86
N ARG A 232 -18.02 -16.04 24.56
CA ARG A 232 -17.02 -15.50 25.47
C ARG A 232 -16.26 -14.38 24.77
N LYS A 233 -15.45 -13.63 25.51
CA LYS A 233 -14.61 -12.57 24.94
C LYS A 233 -13.70 -13.12 23.85
N ASN A 234 -13.75 -12.48 22.69
CA ASN A 234 -12.83 -12.71 21.58
C ASN A 234 -12.08 -11.40 21.28
N GLN A 235 -10.90 -11.53 20.68
CA GLN A 235 -10.09 -10.41 20.22
C GLN A 235 -9.70 -10.61 18.75
N VAL A 236 -9.82 -9.56 17.95
CA VAL A 236 -9.20 -9.48 16.63
C VAL A 236 -7.69 -9.42 16.81
N ILE A 237 -6.97 -10.22 16.03
CA ILE A 237 -5.51 -10.36 16.08
C ILE A 237 -4.85 -10.02 14.73
N GLY A 238 -5.64 -9.63 13.75
CA GLY A 238 -5.17 -9.19 12.44
C GLY A 238 -6.24 -9.29 11.38
N TYR A 239 -5.90 -8.85 10.17
CA TYR A 239 -6.72 -8.95 8.99
C TYR A 239 -5.86 -9.10 7.73
N VAL A 240 -6.44 -9.61 6.66
CA VAL A 240 -5.86 -9.58 5.31
C VAL A 240 -6.92 -9.15 4.29
N PRO A 241 -6.52 -8.49 3.19
CA PRO A 241 -7.45 -8.18 2.12
C PRO A 241 -7.89 -9.46 1.38
N VAL A 242 -9.13 -9.47 0.92
CA VAL A 242 -9.70 -10.49 0.04
C VAL A 242 -10.20 -9.76 -1.20
N ILE A 243 -9.32 -9.60 -2.18
CA ILE A 243 -9.61 -8.85 -3.41
C ILE A 243 -9.77 -9.81 -4.57
N GLU A 244 -10.81 -9.62 -5.38
CA GLU A 244 -10.95 -10.35 -6.63
C GLU A 244 -9.87 -9.87 -7.63
N GLU A 245 -9.06 -10.79 -8.16
CA GLU A 245 -7.92 -10.44 -9.04
C GLU A 245 -8.36 -9.55 -10.23
N ARG A 246 -9.55 -9.81 -10.78
CA ARG A 246 -10.14 -9.02 -11.88
C ARG A 246 -10.47 -7.56 -11.52
N ASN A 247 -10.56 -7.24 -10.23
CA ASN A 247 -10.94 -5.94 -9.71
C ASN A 247 -9.80 -5.23 -8.96
N LEU A 248 -8.56 -5.72 -9.03
CA LEU A 248 -7.39 -5.08 -8.38
C LEU A 248 -7.22 -3.60 -8.76
N ALA A 249 -7.61 -3.23 -9.98
CA ALA A 249 -7.56 -1.86 -10.48
C ALA A 249 -8.70 -0.97 -9.96
N HIS A 250 -9.77 -1.58 -9.47
CA HIS A 250 -11.01 -0.89 -9.12
C HIS A 250 -11.17 -0.72 -7.62
N VAL A 251 -10.72 -1.67 -6.79
CA VAL A 251 -10.81 -1.55 -5.33
C VAL A 251 -9.66 -0.68 -4.81
N HIS A 252 -9.94 0.59 -4.52
CA HIS A 252 -8.89 1.54 -4.13
C HIS A 252 -8.56 1.50 -2.63
N HIS A 253 -9.57 1.45 -1.76
CA HIS A 253 -9.36 1.24 -0.33
C HIS A 253 -10.61 0.65 0.33
N ILE A 254 -10.41 -0.02 1.46
CA ILE A 254 -11.46 -0.63 2.29
C ILE A 254 -11.23 -0.18 3.73
N LEU A 255 -12.25 0.40 4.34
CA LEU A 255 -12.24 0.85 5.73
C LEU A 255 -13.31 0.09 6.50
N LEU A 256 -12.98 -0.37 7.71
CA LEU A 256 -13.96 -0.88 8.66
C LEU A 256 -14.03 0.03 9.89
N TYR A 257 -15.24 0.48 10.18
CA TYR A 257 -15.55 1.33 11.32
C TYR A 257 -16.33 0.55 12.36
N GLU A 258 -15.90 0.63 13.62
CA GLU A 258 -16.74 0.26 14.74
C GLU A 258 -17.89 1.25 14.92
N CYS A 259 -19.11 0.72 15.02
CA CYS A 259 -20.29 1.49 15.31
C CYS A 259 -20.58 1.48 16.81
N HIS A 260 -20.63 2.66 17.43
CA HIS A 260 -20.87 2.80 18.86
C HIS A 260 -22.13 3.64 19.11
N LEU A 261 -23.22 2.98 19.53
CA LEU A 261 -24.48 3.61 19.91
C LEU A 261 -25.14 2.87 21.07
N PRO A 262 -25.78 3.58 22.03
CA PRO A 262 -26.71 2.95 22.96
C PRO A 262 -27.81 2.19 22.21
N ASP A 263 -28.19 1.02 22.72
CA ASP A 263 -29.18 0.13 22.08
C ASP A 263 -28.89 -0.15 20.59
N SER A 264 -27.62 -0.32 20.23
CA SER A 264 -27.13 -0.46 18.85
C SER A 264 -27.97 -1.39 17.96
N GLY A 265 -28.45 -2.52 18.50
CA GLY A 265 -29.32 -3.45 17.77
C GLY A 265 -30.60 -2.81 17.22
N ARG A 266 -31.23 -1.89 17.96
CA ARG A 266 -32.41 -1.15 17.48
C ARG A 266 -32.10 -0.27 16.26
N HIS A 267 -30.85 0.15 16.13
CA HIS A 267 -30.40 1.05 15.07
C HIS A 267 -29.86 0.30 13.85
N TYR A 268 -29.17 -0.83 14.05
CA TYR A 268 -28.38 -1.49 13.02
C TYR A 268 -28.95 -2.81 12.47
N GLU A 269 -29.71 -3.59 13.24
CA GLU A 269 -30.22 -4.92 12.79
C GLU A 269 -31.00 -4.83 11.47
N LYS A 270 -31.80 -3.78 11.29
CA LYS A 270 -32.60 -3.54 10.07
C LYS A 270 -31.78 -3.32 8.80
N TRP A 271 -30.46 -3.13 8.92
CA TRP A 271 -29.57 -2.86 7.79
C TRP A 271 -28.72 -4.08 7.39
N LEU A 272 -28.86 -5.23 8.08
CA LEU A 272 -28.05 -6.41 7.78
C LEU A 272 -28.44 -7.10 6.47
N ASP A 273 -29.73 -7.05 6.12
CA ASP A 273 -30.29 -7.74 4.95
C ASP A 273 -30.25 -6.91 3.65
N ILE A 274 -29.59 -5.74 3.66
CA ILE A 274 -29.44 -4.91 2.44
C ILE A 274 -28.04 -5.09 1.80
N ASP A 275 -27.96 -4.86 0.50
CA ASP A 275 -26.71 -4.97 -0.27
C ASP A 275 -25.68 -3.85 0.04
N GLY A 276 -26.08 -2.87 0.84
CA GLY A 276 -25.34 -1.64 1.07
C GLY A 276 -25.86 -0.48 0.22
N ARG A 277 -25.24 0.69 0.36
CA ARG A 277 -25.64 1.93 -0.30
C ARG A 277 -24.44 2.85 -0.48
N GLN A 278 -24.57 3.86 -1.33
CA GLN A 278 -23.53 4.89 -1.45
C GLN A 278 -23.33 5.65 -0.12
N CYS A 279 -22.09 5.74 0.36
CA CYS A 279 -21.74 6.28 1.68
C CYS A 279 -22.12 7.76 1.85
N TYR A 280 -21.92 8.60 0.83
CA TYR A 280 -22.10 10.06 0.94
C TYR A 280 -23.36 10.56 0.21
N GLY A 281 -24.36 9.69 0.05
CA GLY A 281 -25.63 10.04 -0.59
C GLY A 281 -26.59 10.80 0.35
N PRO A 282 -27.58 11.54 -0.18
CA PRO A 282 -28.54 12.30 0.63
C PRO A 282 -29.43 11.44 1.55
N ASN A 283 -29.50 10.13 1.29
CA ASN A 283 -30.33 9.18 2.03
C ASN A 283 -29.53 8.30 3.01
N MET A 284 -28.35 8.77 3.45
CA MET A 284 -27.51 8.05 4.40
C MET A 284 -28.19 7.99 5.79
N PRO A 285 -28.33 6.80 6.41
CA PRO A 285 -28.93 6.71 7.73
C PRO A 285 -28.13 7.48 8.79
N VAL A 286 -28.81 8.31 9.58
CA VAL A 286 -28.16 9.08 10.67
C VAL A 286 -27.42 8.17 11.66
N SER A 287 -27.88 6.94 11.90
CA SER A 287 -27.18 6.03 12.81
C SER A 287 -25.77 5.67 12.31
N TRP A 288 -25.53 5.62 11.00
CA TRP A 288 -24.22 5.22 10.47
C TRP A 288 -23.16 6.30 10.70
N THR A 289 -23.52 7.56 10.99
CA THR A 289 -22.55 8.60 11.35
C THR A 289 -21.89 8.37 12.71
N TYR A 290 -22.39 7.39 13.48
CA TYR A 290 -21.79 6.94 14.74
C TYR A 290 -20.84 5.75 14.56
N CYS A 291 -20.58 5.34 13.32
CA CYS A 291 -19.50 4.43 12.96
C CYS A 291 -18.29 5.28 12.55
N SER A 292 -17.37 5.49 13.49
CA SER A 292 -16.27 6.46 13.30
C SER A 292 -14.90 5.97 13.75
N SER A 293 -14.83 4.91 14.57
CA SER A 293 -13.56 4.34 15.02
C SER A 293 -13.07 3.33 13.97
N THR A 294 -12.09 3.74 13.15
CA THR A 294 -11.52 2.90 12.08
C THR A 294 -10.57 1.88 12.67
N PHE A 295 -10.89 0.58 12.59
CA PHE A 295 -10.00 -0.49 13.09
C PHE A 295 -9.32 -1.30 11.98
N VAL A 296 -9.81 -1.17 10.74
CA VAL A 296 -9.14 -1.66 9.54
C VAL A 296 -9.09 -0.52 8.53
N ALA A 297 -7.90 -0.28 7.99
CA ALA A 297 -7.71 0.61 6.86
C ALA A 297 -6.77 -0.05 5.86
N TRP A 298 -7.34 -0.56 4.77
CA TRP A 298 -6.60 -1.18 3.69
C TRP A 298 -6.62 -0.30 2.44
N GLY A 299 -5.51 -0.20 1.71
CA GLY A 299 -5.44 0.46 0.41
C GLY A 299 -4.69 -0.40 -0.61
N ILE A 300 -4.78 -0.05 -1.90
CA ILE A 300 -4.10 -0.79 -2.97
C ILE A 300 -2.62 -0.99 -2.64
N GLY A 301 -2.18 -2.25 -2.64
CA GLY A 301 -0.80 -2.66 -2.36
C GLY A 301 -0.55 -3.05 -0.91
N GLY A 302 -1.48 -2.78 0.01
CA GLY A 302 -1.38 -3.26 1.39
C GLY A 302 -1.60 -4.77 1.48
N GLU A 303 -0.86 -5.43 2.36
CA GLU A 303 -0.93 -6.89 2.52
C GLU A 303 -1.87 -7.33 3.66
N GLY A 304 -2.36 -6.37 4.42
CA GLY A 304 -3.07 -6.59 5.68
C GLY A 304 -2.16 -6.35 6.87
N GLN A 305 -2.55 -6.88 8.02
CA GLN A 305 -1.86 -6.61 9.26
C GLN A 305 -2.08 -7.75 10.27
N ILE A 306 -1.01 -8.19 10.94
CA ILE A 306 -1.09 -9.10 12.09
C ILE A 306 -0.61 -8.37 13.34
N TYR A 307 -1.41 -8.39 14.40
CA TYR A 307 -1.09 -7.73 15.66
C TYR A 307 -0.02 -8.52 16.44
N PRO A 308 0.81 -7.86 17.25
CA PRO A 308 1.76 -8.53 18.15
C PRO A 308 1.10 -9.58 19.03
N ASP A 309 1.79 -10.71 19.28
CA ASP A 309 1.22 -11.89 19.98
C ASP A 309 0.63 -11.62 21.37
N ASN A 310 0.99 -10.49 22.00
CA ASN A 310 0.50 -10.08 23.30
C ASN A 310 -0.64 -9.05 23.26
N VAL A 311 -1.13 -8.65 22.08
CA VAL A 311 -2.18 -7.62 21.90
C VAL A 311 -3.32 -8.08 20.99
N GLY A 312 -4.58 -7.85 21.39
CA GLY A 312 -5.74 -8.12 20.55
C GLY A 312 -6.87 -7.10 20.75
N LEU A 313 -7.60 -6.73 19.70
CA LEU A 313 -8.70 -5.75 19.77
C LEU A 313 -10.01 -6.44 20.19
N PRO A 314 -10.64 -6.07 21.31
CA PRO A 314 -11.89 -6.69 21.77
C PRO A 314 -13.02 -6.62 20.74
N MET A 315 -13.84 -7.66 20.69
CA MET A 315 -15.06 -7.72 19.88
C MET A 315 -16.30 -7.77 20.76
N GLY A 316 -17.37 -7.11 20.32
CA GLY A 316 -18.67 -7.11 21.01
C GLY A 316 -18.76 -6.10 22.16
N GLU A 317 -19.90 -5.44 22.25
CA GLU A 317 -20.14 -4.34 23.20
C GLU A 317 -20.02 -4.77 24.66
N GLU A 318 -20.45 -6.01 24.98
CA GLU A 318 -20.31 -6.60 26.32
C GLU A 318 -18.86 -6.83 26.77
N HIS A 319 -17.91 -6.73 25.83
CA HIS A 319 -16.48 -6.94 26.06
C HIS A 319 -15.62 -5.71 25.77
N GLY A 320 -16.25 -4.56 25.53
CA GLY A 320 -15.57 -3.30 25.25
C GLY A 320 -15.17 -3.09 23.78
N GLY A 321 -15.65 -3.93 22.86
CA GLY A 321 -15.54 -3.72 21.40
C GLY A 321 -16.88 -3.28 20.80
N SER A 322 -17.01 -3.35 19.47
CA SER A 322 -18.30 -3.14 18.79
C SER A 322 -18.96 -4.43 18.31
N THR A 323 -20.29 -4.45 18.30
CA THR A 323 -21.12 -5.53 17.74
C THR A 323 -21.41 -5.32 16.25
N TYR A 324 -21.42 -4.07 15.78
CA TYR A 324 -21.79 -3.69 14.41
C TYR A 324 -20.66 -2.93 13.75
N ILE A 325 -20.33 -3.34 12.53
CA ILE A 325 -19.22 -2.78 11.76
C ILE A 325 -19.78 -2.16 10.48
N LEU A 326 -19.38 -0.93 10.17
CA LEU A 326 -19.63 -0.33 8.86
C LEU A 326 -18.40 -0.59 7.99
N MET A 327 -18.57 -1.29 6.86
CA MET A 327 -17.55 -1.36 5.82
C MET A 327 -17.80 -0.28 4.78
N GLU A 328 -16.77 0.50 4.47
CA GLU A 328 -16.72 1.44 3.35
C GLU A 328 -15.69 0.94 2.33
N VAL A 329 -16.11 0.77 1.08
CA VAL A 329 -15.21 0.45 -0.03
C VAL A 329 -15.20 1.61 -1.01
N HIS A 330 -14.01 2.14 -1.28
CA HIS A 330 -13.79 3.12 -2.33
C HIS A 330 -13.39 2.42 -3.62
N TYR A 331 -14.22 2.60 -4.64
CA TYR A 331 -13.99 2.10 -5.98
C TYR A 331 -13.63 3.22 -6.94
N ASP A 332 -12.58 2.99 -7.74
CA ASP A 332 -12.18 3.85 -8.84
C ASP A 332 -12.55 3.22 -10.20
N ASN A 333 -13.24 4.00 -11.03
CA ASN A 333 -13.59 3.68 -12.41
C ASN A 333 -13.32 4.88 -13.34
N PRO A 334 -12.05 5.34 -13.44
CA PRO A 334 -11.70 6.54 -14.19
C PRO A 334 -12.04 6.45 -15.68
N GLU A 335 -11.99 5.22 -16.24
CA GLU A 335 -12.32 4.89 -17.62
C GLU A 335 -13.82 4.66 -17.86
N LEU A 336 -14.65 4.71 -16.82
CA LEU A 336 -16.11 4.53 -16.90
C LEU A 336 -16.50 3.20 -17.56
N LYS A 337 -15.75 2.14 -17.26
CA LYS A 337 -16.02 0.79 -17.78
C LYS A 337 -17.38 0.29 -17.29
N PRO A 338 -18.22 -0.30 -18.17
CA PRO A 338 -19.49 -0.92 -17.77
C PRO A 338 -19.28 -2.30 -17.17
N ASP A 339 -20.34 -2.83 -16.56
CA ASP A 339 -20.49 -4.24 -16.15
C ASP A 339 -19.42 -4.76 -15.17
N ILE A 340 -18.82 -3.88 -14.37
CA ILE A 340 -17.92 -4.29 -13.30
C ILE A 340 -18.74 -4.64 -12.06
N VAL A 341 -18.48 -5.84 -11.53
CA VAL A 341 -19.10 -6.35 -10.30
C VAL A 341 -18.00 -6.85 -9.36
N ASP A 342 -18.08 -6.40 -8.11
CA ASP A 342 -17.11 -6.68 -7.07
C ASP A 342 -17.72 -7.30 -5.82
N SER A 343 -17.04 -8.32 -5.29
CA SER A 343 -17.30 -8.93 -3.99
C SER A 343 -16.05 -8.96 -3.10
N SER A 344 -15.16 -7.98 -3.28
CA SER A 344 -13.94 -7.84 -2.47
C SER A 344 -14.25 -7.35 -1.06
N GLY A 345 -13.29 -7.50 -0.16
CA GLY A 345 -13.42 -7.10 1.24
C GLY A 345 -12.18 -7.45 2.05
N VAL A 346 -12.38 -7.80 3.31
CA VAL A 346 -11.30 -8.19 4.23
C VAL A 346 -11.67 -9.44 5.02
N ARG A 347 -10.66 -10.25 5.33
CA ARG A 347 -10.74 -11.38 6.25
C ARG A 347 -10.17 -10.96 7.59
N ILE A 348 -10.98 -11.06 8.64
CA ILE A 348 -10.58 -10.80 10.02
C ILE A 348 -10.13 -12.12 10.67
N TYR A 349 -9.01 -12.10 11.37
CA TYR A 349 -8.55 -13.18 12.25
C TYR A 349 -8.86 -12.82 13.70
N TYR A 350 -9.51 -13.73 14.42
CA TYR A 350 -9.86 -13.50 15.82
C TYR A 350 -9.77 -14.78 16.64
N THR A 351 -9.55 -14.66 17.95
CA THR A 351 -9.42 -15.80 18.87
C THR A 351 -10.12 -15.50 20.20
N ASP A 352 -10.53 -16.56 20.89
CA ASP A 352 -10.98 -16.51 22.28
C ASP A 352 -9.88 -16.86 23.29
N ARG A 353 -8.68 -17.19 22.81
CA ARG A 353 -7.46 -17.24 23.61
C ARG A 353 -6.93 -15.82 23.80
N LEU A 354 -7.40 -15.18 24.88
CA LEU A 354 -7.09 -13.78 25.17
C LEU A 354 -5.58 -13.53 25.22
N ARG A 355 -5.15 -12.53 24.44
CA ARG A 355 -3.82 -11.95 24.52
C ARG A 355 -3.72 -11.06 25.77
N GLN A 356 -2.49 -10.77 26.16
CA GLN A 356 -2.20 -10.08 27.43
C GLN A 356 -2.87 -8.71 27.55
N TYR A 357 -2.96 -7.97 26.44
CA TYR A 357 -3.46 -6.60 26.40
C TYR A 357 -4.59 -6.44 25.38
N ASP A 358 -5.60 -5.67 25.76
CA ASP A 358 -6.59 -5.16 24.81
C ASP A 358 -5.99 -4.01 24.00
N ALA A 359 -6.13 -4.07 22.67
CA ALA A 359 -5.87 -2.93 21.80
C ALA A 359 -7.02 -1.91 21.85
N GLY A 360 -6.69 -0.69 21.45
CA GLY A 360 -7.65 0.36 21.13
C GLY A 360 -7.08 1.25 20.04
N ILE A 361 -7.94 2.03 19.39
CA ILE A 361 -7.54 2.96 18.32
C ILE A 361 -7.59 4.38 18.85
N LEU A 362 -6.49 5.10 18.64
CA LEU A 362 -6.38 6.52 18.94
C LEU A 362 -6.24 7.29 17.63
N MET A 363 -7.22 8.15 17.34
CA MET A 363 -7.10 9.12 16.24
C MET A 363 -6.53 10.43 16.78
N ALA A 364 -5.38 10.85 16.25
CA ALA A 364 -4.75 12.12 16.58
C ALA A 364 -4.56 12.94 15.31
N GLY A 365 -4.95 14.22 15.34
CA GLY A 365 -4.85 15.10 14.18
C GLY A 365 -5.84 16.25 14.21
N HIS A 366 -6.05 16.86 13.05
CA HIS A 366 -7.03 17.93 12.90
C HIS A 366 -8.43 17.34 12.69
N SER A 367 -9.45 17.93 13.31
CA SER A 367 -10.84 17.53 13.06
C SER A 367 -11.24 17.85 11.61
N ILE A 368 -12.02 16.96 11.00
CA ILE A 368 -12.58 17.15 9.66
C ILE A 368 -13.65 18.25 9.73
N THR A 369 -13.23 19.49 9.50
CA THR A 369 -14.08 20.66 9.57
C THR A 369 -13.73 21.64 8.45
N PRO A 370 -14.69 22.42 7.95
CA PRO A 370 -14.40 23.51 6.99
C PRO A 370 -13.47 24.60 7.54
N MET A 371 -13.15 24.57 8.84
CA MET A 371 -12.26 25.53 9.50
C MET A 371 -10.77 25.24 9.28
N GLN A 372 -10.41 24.02 8.83
CA GLN A 372 -9.04 23.72 8.44
C GLN A 372 -8.76 24.31 7.05
N ILE A 373 -8.05 25.43 7.00
CA ILE A 373 -7.77 26.14 5.75
C ILE A 373 -6.29 26.02 5.40
N ILE A 374 -6.00 25.57 4.17
CA ILE A 374 -4.67 25.56 3.58
C ILE A 374 -4.62 26.71 2.55
N PRO A 375 -3.80 27.76 2.77
CA PRO A 375 -3.70 28.85 1.81
C PRO A 375 -3.16 28.37 0.46
N PRO A 376 -3.73 28.83 -0.67
CA PRO A 376 -3.27 28.44 -1.99
C PRO A 376 -1.82 28.90 -2.24
N ASN A 377 -1.05 28.08 -2.96
CA ASN A 377 0.32 28.38 -3.41
C ASN A 377 1.33 28.68 -2.28
N ARG A 378 1.14 28.09 -1.09
CA ARG A 378 2.07 28.21 0.04
C ARG A 378 2.46 26.84 0.56
N LYS A 379 3.71 26.72 0.99
CA LYS A 379 4.08 25.67 1.94
C LYS A 379 3.36 25.98 3.24
N TRP A 380 2.61 25.00 3.75
CA TRP A 380 1.77 25.18 4.93
C TRP A 380 1.88 23.96 5.84
N LEU A 381 1.90 24.20 7.14
CA LEU A 381 1.93 23.16 8.15
C LEU A 381 0.65 23.25 8.99
N SER A 382 -0.15 22.19 8.95
CA SER A 382 -1.29 22.01 9.86
C SER A 382 -0.86 21.19 11.08
N ILE A 383 -1.20 21.65 12.28
CA ILE A 383 -0.84 20.98 13.54
C ILE A 383 -2.13 20.69 14.31
N GLY A 384 -2.36 19.42 14.64
CA GLY A 384 -3.46 18.95 15.48
C GLY A 384 -2.94 18.32 16.78
N PRO A 385 -2.81 19.07 17.89
CA PRO A 385 -2.18 18.57 19.09
C PRO A 385 -3.14 17.73 19.97
N CYS A 386 -2.62 16.65 20.57
CA CYS A 386 -3.24 15.99 21.72
C CYS A 386 -2.69 16.62 23.02
N THR A 387 -3.51 17.35 23.76
CA THR A 387 -3.03 18.13 24.92
C THR A 387 -2.74 17.25 26.13
N GLY A 388 -1.86 17.74 27.03
CA GLY A 388 -1.58 17.09 28.32
C GLY A 388 -2.84 16.90 29.18
N SER A 389 -3.80 17.84 29.12
CA SER A 389 -5.08 17.70 29.81
C SER A 389 -5.96 16.58 29.25
N CYS A 390 -5.90 16.32 27.94
CA CYS A 390 -6.62 15.22 27.29
C CYS A 390 -6.02 13.88 27.73
N THR A 391 -4.70 13.74 27.56
CA THR A 391 -4.00 12.50 27.93
C THR A 391 -4.10 12.19 29.43
N GLN A 392 -4.02 13.19 30.32
CA GLN A 392 -4.20 12.98 31.77
C GLN A 392 -5.62 12.51 32.14
N LYS A 393 -6.63 12.87 31.34
CA LYS A 393 -8.02 12.50 31.57
C LYS A 393 -8.35 11.11 31.02
N GLU A 394 -7.84 10.80 29.83
CA GLU A 394 -8.28 9.64 29.05
C GLU A 394 -7.32 8.43 29.17
N PHE A 395 -6.03 8.63 29.48
CA PHE A 395 -5.08 7.53 29.59
C PHE A 395 -5.01 6.94 30.99
N PRO A 396 -4.77 5.62 31.13
CA PRO A 396 -4.56 5.00 32.43
C PRO A 396 -3.24 5.48 33.08
N GLU A 397 -3.10 5.32 34.39
CA GLU A 397 -1.89 5.73 35.13
C GLU A 397 -0.58 5.12 34.58
N GLY A 398 -0.65 3.89 34.05
CA GLY A 398 0.47 3.19 33.42
C GLY A 398 0.78 3.64 31.99
N GLY A 399 0.02 4.59 31.44
CA GLY A 399 0.10 5.04 30.06
C GLY A 399 -0.38 3.99 29.05
N ILE A 400 -0.14 4.29 27.76
CA ILE A 400 -0.43 3.39 26.63
C ILE A 400 0.86 3.04 25.89
N ARG A 401 0.85 1.96 25.12
CA ARG A 401 1.95 1.58 24.22
C ARG A 401 1.44 1.57 22.79
N VAL A 402 2.00 2.44 21.96
CA VAL A 402 1.70 2.49 20.53
C VAL A 402 2.58 1.45 19.84
N PHE A 403 1.97 0.52 19.10
CA PHE A 403 2.67 -0.50 18.32
C PHE A 403 2.49 -0.31 16.81
N GLU A 404 1.61 0.59 16.39
CA GLU A 404 1.32 0.89 15.00
C GLU A 404 0.81 2.34 14.86
N GLY A 405 1.05 2.95 13.70
CA GLY A 405 0.39 4.18 13.28
C GLY A 405 0.06 4.13 11.79
N ILE A 406 -1.09 4.70 11.42
CA ILE A 406 -1.51 4.89 10.02
C ILE A 406 -1.59 6.38 9.77
N LEU A 407 -0.85 6.85 8.76
CA LEU A 407 -0.89 8.24 8.33
C LEU A 407 -1.99 8.41 7.27
N HIS A 408 -2.78 9.47 7.39
CA HIS A 408 -3.83 9.77 6.43
C HIS A 408 -3.83 11.25 6.05
N SER A 409 -3.84 11.52 4.75
CA SER A 409 -4.03 12.85 4.18
C SER A 409 -4.67 12.74 2.81
N HIS A 410 -5.20 13.85 2.30
CA HIS A 410 -5.64 13.96 0.91
C HIS A 410 -4.46 14.38 0.00
N LEU A 411 -4.73 14.69 -1.26
CA LEU A 411 -3.73 14.97 -2.32
C LEU A 411 -2.69 16.06 -2.01
N LEU A 412 -2.91 16.92 -1.02
CA LEU A 412 -1.97 17.98 -0.63
C LEU A 412 -1.03 17.59 0.50
N GLY A 413 -1.27 16.47 1.19
CA GLY A 413 -0.36 15.97 2.21
C GLY A 413 0.87 15.34 1.55
N SER A 414 2.04 15.64 2.11
CA SER A 414 3.33 15.21 1.58
C SER A 414 4.33 14.99 2.68
#